data_AF-A0A4Q6BHD6-F1
#
_entry.id   AF-A0A4Q6BHD6-F1
#
_cell.length_a   1.000
_cell.length_b   1.000
_cell.length_c   1.000
_cell.angle_alpha   90.00
_cell.angle_beta   90.00
_cell.angle_gamma   90.00
#
_symmetry.space_group_name_H-M   'P 1'
#
loop_
_entity.id
_entity.type
_entity.pdbx_description
1 polymer ?
#
loop_
_entity_poly.entity_id
_entity_poly.type
_entity_poly.pdbx_seq_one_letter_code
_entity_poly.pdbx_strand_id
1 'polypeptide(L)' 'MWKTALTAFVIAFVTLGYLGLAPPSDLGALLARLATVVYFAFFVLMPWYTRWDPVKPVPTRLTVDHHE' A
#
# COMPACT_ATOMS: atom_id res chain seq x y z
N MET A 1 -8.72 6.70 -4.63
CA MET A 1 -7.25 6.81 -4.85
C MET A 1 -6.46 5.70 -4.16
N TRP A 2 -7.06 4.90 -3.27
CA TRP A 2 -6.36 3.80 -2.59
C TRP A 2 -5.77 2.72 -3.52
N LYS A 3 -6.44 2.42 -4.64
CA LYS A 3 -6.02 1.36 -5.58
C LYS A 3 -4.67 1.66 -6.23
N THR A 4 -4.43 2.90 -6.67
CA THR A 4 -3.17 3.30 -7.32
C THR A 4 -2.01 3.29 -6.33
N ALA A 5 -2.23 3.81 -5.12
CA ALA A 5 -1.24 3.75 -4.04
C ALA A 5 -0.90 2.29 -3.67
N LEU A 6 -1.91 1.41 -3.62
CA LEU A 6 -1.72 -0.01 -3.36
C LEU A 6 -0.92 -0.70 -4.48
N THR A 7 -1.19 -0.39 -5.75
CA THR A 7 -0.41 -0.94 -6.87
C THR A 7 1.06 -0.51 -6.78
N ALA A 8 1.33 0.78 -6.52
CA ALA A 8 2.70 1.27 -6.33
C ALA A 8 3.41 0.59 -5.15
N PHE A 9 2.70 0.37 -4.05
CA PHE A 9 3.21 -0.35 -2.88
C PHE A 9 3.58 -1.80 -3.21
N VAL A 10 2.71 -2.54 -3.92
CA VAL A 10 2.99 -3.93 -4.31
C VAL A 10 4.23 -4.02 -5.20
N ILE A 11 4.38 -3.11 -6.17
CA ILE A 11 5.58 -3.05 -7.02
C ILE A 11 6.82 -2.82 -6.16
N ALA A 12 6.80 -1.82 -5.27
CA ALA A 12 7.93 -1.53 -4.38
C ALA A 12 8.28 -2.73 -3.48
N PHE A 13 7.28 -3.41 -2.93
CA PHE A 13 7.48 -4.59 -2.08
C PHE A 13 8.14 -5.75 -2.83
N VAL A 14 7.65 -6.08 -4.04
CA VAL A 14 8.24 -7.15 -4.86
C VAL A 14 9.65 -6.76 -5.33
N THR A 15 9.88 -5.51 -5.73
CA THR A 15 11.22 -5.03 -6.13
C THR A 15 12.22 -5.14 -4.99
N LEU A 16 11.86 -4.71 -3.78
CA LEU A 16 12.73 -4.84 -2.60
C LEU A 16 12.96 -6.31 -2.22
N GLY A 17 11.93 -7.15 -2.29
CA GLY A 17 12.06 -8.59 -2.04
C GLY A 17 13.03 -9.27 -3.02
N TYR A 18 12.93 -8.94 -4.30
CA TYR A 18 13.86 -9.45 -5.32
C TYR A 18 15.28 -8.90 -5.12
N LEU A 19 15.43 -7.58 -4.95
CA LEU A 19 16.74 -6.95 -4.76
C LEU A 19 17.42 -7.36 -3.45
N GLY A 20 16.66 -7.73 -2.42
CA GLY A 20 17.21 -8.27 -1.17
C GLY A 20 17.82 -9.67 -1.30
N LEU A 21 17.48 -10.42 -2.36
CA LEU A 21 18.04 -11.74 -2.67
C LEU A 21 19.12 -11.67 -3.77
N ALA A 22 19.12 -10.61 -4.58
CA ALA A 22 20.07 -10.43 -5.66
C ALA A 22 21.45 -9.98 -5.15
N PRO A 23 22.54 -10.28 -5.88
CA PRO A 23 23.86 -9.73 -5.57
C PRO A 23 23.86 -8.19 -5.58
N PRO A 24 24.66 -7.56 -4.70
CA PRO A 24 24.74 -6.10 -4.64
C PRO A 24 25.29 -5.53 -5.95
N SER A 25 24.64 -4.47 -6.44
CA SER A 25 25.04 -3.72 -7.63
C SER A 25 24.69 -2.24 -7.46
N ASP A 26 25.41 -1.34 -8.13
CA ASP A 26 25.18 0.10 -8.01
C ASP A 26 23.77 0.51 -8.46
N LEU A 27 23.31 -0.06 -9.58
CA LEU A 27 21.95 0.15 -10.07
C LEU A 27 20.90 -0.44 -9.12
N GLY A 28 21.15 -1.64 -8.59
CA GLY A 28 20.27 -2.28 -7.61
C GLY A 28 20.15 -1.46 -6.33
N ALA A 29 21.24 -0.86 -5.86
CA ALA A 29 21.24 0.01 -4.68
C ALA A 29 20.43 1.29 -4.91
N LEU A 30 20.53 1.90 -6.10
CA LEU A 30 19.71 3.07 -6.47
C LEU A 30 18.22 2.71 -6.51
N LEU A 31 17.87 1.61 -7.16
CA LEU A 31 16.50 1.12 -7.25
C LEU A 31 15.93 0.75 -5.87
N ALA A 32 16.72 0.08 -5.02
CA ALA A 32 16.32 -0.26 -3.67
C ALA A 32 16.02 1.00 -2.85
N ARG A 33 16.87 2.03 -2.91
CA ARG A 33 16.62 3.31 -2.21
C ARG A 33 15.32 3.95 -2.65
N LEU A 34 15.06 4.03 -3.95
CA LEU A 34 13.81 4.59 -4.49
C LEU A 34 12.59 3.76 -4.05
N ALA A 35 12.67 2.43 -4.15
CA ALA A 35 11.59 1.54 -3.73
C ALA A 35 11.32 1.63 -2.22
N THR A 36 12.34 1.79 -1.38
CA THR A 36 12.19 2.01 0.06
C THR A 36 11.45 3.32 0.36
N VAL A 37 11.76 4.41 -0.34
CA VAL A 37 11.05 5.69 -0.17
C VAL A 37 9.56 5.51 -0.52
N VAL A 38 9.24 4.86 -1.64
CA VAL A 38 7.85 4.59 -2.04
C VAL A 38 7.14 3.69 -1.02
N TYR A 39 7.82 2.65 -0.52
CA TYR A 39 7.29 1.72 0.47
C TYR A 39 6.85 2.43 1.75
N PHE A 40 7.69 3.30 2.32
CA PHE A 40 7.33 4.06 3.52
C PHE A 40 6.33 5.19 3.23
N ALA A 41 6.43 5.85 2.08
CA ALA A 41 5.48 6.89 1.67
C ALA A 41 4.05 6.37 1.62
N PHE A 42 3.84 5.09 1.22
CA PHE A 42 2.51 4.46 1.25
C PHE A 42 1.86 4.52 2.64
N PHE A 43 2.61 4.19 3.70
CA PHE A 43 2.10 4.22 5.07
C PHE A 43 1.90 5.64 5.59
N VAL A 44 2.86 6.54 5.33
CA VAL A 44 2.77 7.94 5.75
C VAL A 44 1.58 8.64 5.10
N LEU A 45 1.31 8.36 3.82
CA LEU A 45 0.25 9.01 3.07
C LEU A 45 -1.11 8.30 3.17
N MET A 46 -1.16 7.09 3.76
CA MET A 46 -2.41 6.34 4.07
C MET A 46 -3.52 7.21 4.69
N PRO A 47 -3.29 8.04 5.73
CA PRO A 47 -4.34 8.87 6.33
C PRO A 47 -4.88 9.97 5.40
N TRP A 48 -4.16 10.33 4.33
CA TRP A 48 -4.68 11.25 3.32
C TRP A 48 -5.50 10.52 2.27
N TYR A 49 -5.00 9.40 1.75
CA TYR A 49 -5.69 8.64 0.70
C TYR A 49 -7.05 8.10 1.17
N THR A 50 -7.13 7.61 2.41
CA THR A 50 -8.36 7.02 2.95
C THR A 50 -9.41 8.08 3.31
N ARG A 51 -9.01 9.33 3.61
CA ARG A 51 -9.96 10.41 3.95
C ARG A 51 -10.74 10.94 2.76
N TRP A 52 -10.20 10.83 1.55
CA TRP A 52 -10.85 11.33 0.32
C TRP A 52 -11.57 10.23 -0.47
N ASP A 53 -11.49 8.97 -0.04
CA ASP A 53 -12.19 7.89 -0.71
C ASP A 53 -13.63 7.74 -0.15
N PRO A 54 -14.66 7.71 -1.02
CA PRO A 54 -16.03 7.49 -0.58
C PRO A 54 -16.19 6.08 0.00
N VAL A 55 -16.67 6.02 1.25
CA VAL A 55 -16.96 4.77 1.94
C VAL A 55 -18.33 4.26 1.47
N LYS A 56 -18.40 2.97 1.07
CA LYS A 56 -19.70 2.34 0.81
C LYS A 56 -20.48 2.21 2.12
N PRO A 57 -21.81 2.47 2.11
CA PRO A 57 -22.63 2.26 3.30
C PRO A 57 -22.57 0.79 3.73
N VAL A 58 -22.63 0.59 5.05
CA VAL A 58 -22.61 -0.73 5.66
C VAL A 58 -23.85 -1.51 5.20
N PRO A 59 -23.75 -2.82 4.87
CA PRO A 59 -24.90 -3.62 4.46
C PRO A 59 -26.01 -3.65 5.53
N THR A 60 -27.28 -3.59 5.10
CA THR A 60 -28.46 -3.52 5.99
C THR A 60 -28.58 -4.70 6.96
N ARG A 61 -28.03 -5.88 6.62
CA ARG A 61 -27.98 -7.06 7.51
C ARG A 61 -27.11 -6.89 8.76
N LEU A 62 -26.29 -5.83 8.81
CA LEU A 62 -25.42 -5.50 9.95
C LEU A 62 -25.97 -4.35 10.80
N THR A 63 -27.11 -3.77 10.40
CA THR A 63 -27.79 -2.68 11.11
C THR A 63 -29.10 -3.09 11.75
N VAL A 64 -29.61 -4.30 11.46
CA VAL A 64 -30.75 -4.86 12.18
C VAL A 64 -30.18 -5.59 13.38
N ASP A 65 -30.31 -4.98 14.56
CA ASP A 65 -30.02 -5.63 15.83
C ASP A 65 -30.76 -6.96 15.86
N HIS A 66 -30.03 -8.05 16.11
CA HIS A 66 -30.57 -9.39 16.29
C HIS A 66 -31.33 -9.37 17.63
N HIS A 67 -32.53 -8.80 17.63
CA HIS A 67 -33.47 -8.96 18.73
C HIS A 67 -33.91 -10.44 18.72
N GLU A 68 -33.36 -11.17 19.67
CA GLU A 68 -33.78 -12.50 20.13
C GLU A 68 -35.28 -12.59 20.44
#